data_AF-A0A2V8YRU0-F1
#
_entry.id   AF-A0A2V8YRU0-F1
#
_cell.length_a   1.000
_cell.length_b   1.000
_cell.length_c   1.000
_cell.angle_alpha   90.00
_cell.angle_beta   90.00
_cell.angle_gamma   90.00
#
_symmetry.space_group_name_H-M   'P 1'
#
loop_
_entity.id
_entity.type
_entity.pdbx_description
1 polymer ?
#
loop_
_entity_poly.entity_id
_entity_poly.type
_entity_poly.pdbx_seq_one_letter_code
_entity_poly.pdbx_strand_id
1 'polypeptide(L)' 'MLPQGPRVVYDGRKMPEPSGNGDNVADVSVDVPIVGAGFSGICMGIKLLEAGIKDFLIIEKSDDLGGT' A
#
# COMPACT_ATOMS: atom_id res chain seq x y z
N MET A 1 13.70 8.44 -9.79
CA MET A 1 12.49 8.16 -10.59
C MET A 1 11.95 6.82 -10.14
N LEU A 2 10.90 6.81 -9.31
CA LEU A 2 10.33 5.58 -8.76
C LEU A 2 9.38 4.92 -9.80
N PRO A 3 9.26 3.58 -9.84
CA PRO A 3 8.46 2.88 -10.84
C PRO A 3 6.95 3.07 -10.63
N GLN A 4 6.22 3.31 -11.73
CA GLN A 4 4.79 3.68 -11.80
C GLN A 4 3.81 2.50 -11.65
N GLY A 5 4.15 1.52 -10.80
CA GLY A 5 3.37 0.29 -10.63
C GLY A 5 2.53 0.27 -9.34
N PRO A 6 1.58 -0.67 -9.21
CA PRO A 6 0.82 -0.86 -7.98
C PRO A 6 1.76 -1.08 -6.80
N ARG A 7 1.59 -0.30 -5.74
CA ARG A 7 2.42 -0.40 -4.54
C ARG A 7 1.67 -1.23 -3.52
N VAL A 8 2.26 -2.30 -3.05
CA VAL A 8 1.71 -3.07 -1.91
C VAL A 8 2.70 -2.96 -0.76
N VAL A 9 2.28 -2.33 0.33
CA VAL A 9 3.07 -2.21 1.55
C VAL A 9 2.44 -3.11 2.60
N TYR A 10 3.23 -4.08 3.06
CA TYR A 10 2.86 -5.04 4.08
C TYR A 10 3.48 -4.61 5.41
N ASP A 11 2.69 -4.59 6.48
CA ASP A 11 3.14 -4.28 7.86
C ASP A 11 3.95 -5.42 8.49
N GLY A 12 4.99 -5.82 7.78
CA GLY A 12 6.11 -6.65 8.25
C GLY A 12 7.45 -6.14 7.72
N ARG A 13 7.44 -5.26 6.72
CA ARG A 13 8.56 -4.36 6.42
C ARG A 13 8.25 -3.05 7.13
N LYS A 14 8.95 -2.81 8.25
CA LYS A 14 8.98 -1.51 8.94
C LYS A 14 8.93 -0.41 7.88
N MET A 15 7.95 0.49 7.97
CA MET A 15 8.10 1.81 7.34
C MET A 15 9.53 2.26 7.65
N PRO A 16 10.30 2.79 6.68
CA PRO A 16 11.64 3.25 7.00
C PRO A 16 11.53 4.11 8.25
N GLU A 17 12.23 3.71 9.32
CA GLU A 17 12.24 4.47 10.56
C GLU A 17 12.47 5.92 10.17
N PRO A 18 11.71 6.89 10.70
CA PRO A 18 12.03 8.28 10.48
C PRO A 18 13.43 8.48 11.03
N SER A 19 14.42 8.41 10.14
CA SER A 19 15.83 8.59 10.45
C SER A 19 15.91 9.98 11.03
N GLY A 20 16.20 10.06 12.32
CA GLY A 20 16.26 11.31 13.08
C GLY A 20 17.27 12.27 12.46
N ASN A 21 16.77 13.06 11.52
CA ASN A 21 17.20 14.34 10.98
C ASN A 21 16.05 14.77 10.06
N GLY A 22 15.84 16.05 9.82
CA GLY A 22 14.70 16.60 9.06
C GLY A 22 14.68 16.23 7.56
N ASP A 23 14.95 14.98 7.21
CA ASP A 23 15.27 14.50 5.87
C ASP A 23 14.16 13.52 5.45
N ASN A 24 13.02 14.07 5.02
CA ASN A 24 11.91 13.41 4.31
C ASN A 24 11.66 11.94 4.68
N VAL A 25 10.75 11.71 5.66
CA VAL A 25 9.93 10.48 5.58
C VAL A 25 9.37 10.50 4.16
N ALA A 26 9.72 9.51 3.34
CA ALA A 26 9.30 9.52 1.94
C ALA A 26 7.78 9.53 1.93
N ASP A 27 7.18 10.72 1.73
CA ASP A 27 5.73 10.88 1.73
C ASP A 27 5.19 9.98 0.63
N VAL A 28 4.48 8.93 1.05
CA VAL A 28 3.85 8.00 0.13
C VAL A 28 2.52 8.62 -0.27
N SER A 29 2.54 9.44 -1.32
CA SER A 29 1.31 9.89 -1.99
C SER A 29 0.81 8.78 -2.91
N VAL A 30 -0.48 8.45 -2.81
CA VAL A 30 -1.20 7.61 -3.76
C VAL A 30 -2.59 8.17 -3.99
N ASP A 31 -3.15 7.97 -5.17
CA ASP A 31 -4.52 8.40 -5.48
C ASP A 31 -5.57 7.65 -4.64
N VAL A 32 -5.36 6.34 -4.41
CA VAL A 32 -6.31 5.50 -3.66
C VAL A 32 -5.61 4.67 -2.57
N PRO A 33 -5.76 5.04 -1.29
CA PRO A 33 -5.37 4.17 -0.18
C PRO A 33 -6.48 3.16 0.16
N ILE A 34 -6.09 1.89 0.32
CA ILE A 34 -6.94 0.78 0.76
C ILE A 34 -6.37 0.25 2.07
N VAL A 35 -7.21 0.25 3.12
CA VAL A 35 -6.84 -0.27 4.44
C VAL A 35 -7.52 -1.63 4.65
N GLY A 36 -6.72 -2.66 4.88
CA GLY A 36 -7.09 -4.07 4.96
C GLY A 36 -6.76 -4.82 3.68
N ALA A 37 -6.03 -5.95 3.80
CA ALA A 37 -5.77 -6.91 2.72
C ALA A 37 -6.57 -8.21 2.88
N GLY A 38 -7.77 -8.13 3.48
CA GLY A 38 -8.77 -9.18 3.42
C GLY A 38 -9.39 -9.33 2.02
N PHE A 39 -10.40 -10.19 1.88
CA PHE A 39 -11.07 -10.46 0.60
C PHE A 39 -11.58 -9.19 -0.09
N SER A 40 -12.21 -8.29 0.67
CA SER A 40 -12.72 -7.01 0.15
C SER A 40 -11.61 -6.09 -0.36
N GLY A 41 -10.50 -5.97 0.38
CA GLY A 41 -9.36 -5.12 -0.01
C GLY A 41 -8.67 -5.62 -1.27
N ILE A 42 -8.47 -6.93 -1.37
CA ILE A 42 -7.90 -7.56 -2.58
C ILE A 42 -8.85 -7.40 -3.76
N CYS A 43 -10.15 -7.67 -3.58
CA CYS A 43 -11.14 -7.47 -4.64
C CYS A 43 -11.19 -6.00 -5.10
N MET A 44 -11.05 -5.04 -4.18
CA MET A 44 -10.95 -3.63 -4.55
C MET A 44 -9.71 -3.35 -5.41
N GLY A 45 -8.54 -3.85 -5.01
CA GLY A 45 -7.32 -3.72 -5.82
C GLY A 45 -7.48 -4.31 -7.23
N ILE A 46 -8.13 -5.47 -7.36
CA ILE A 46 -8.44 -6.09 -8.67
C ILE A 46 -9.36 -5.18 -9.50
N LYS A 47 -10.42 -4.63 -8.90
CA LYS A 47 -11.37 -3.75 -9.60
C LYS A 47 -10.73 -2.44 -10.05
N LEU A 48 -9.82 -1.87 -9.26
CA LEU A 48 -9.03 -0.70 -9.67
C LEU A 48 -8.13 -1.02 -10.87
N LEU A 49 -7.45 -2.17 -10.85
CA LEU A 49 -6.63 -2.62 -11.98
C LEU A 49 -7.45 -2.83 -13.26
N GLU A 50 -8.61 -3.48 -13.16
CA GLU A 50 -9.55 -3.66 -14.27
C GLU A 50 -10.05 -2.32 -14.83
N ALA A 51 -10.23 -1.32 -13.97
CA ALA A 51 -10.59 0.06 -14.34
C ALA A 51 -9.40 0.89 -14.87
N GLY A 52 -8.19 0.33 -14.92
CA GLY A 52 -6.97 1.01 -15.38
C GLY A 52 -6.33 1.93 -14.33
N ILE A 53 -6.82 1.93 -13.10
CA ILE A 53 -6.27 2.68 -11.97
C ILE A 53 -5.16 1.86 -11.34
N LYS A 54 -3.94 2.39 -11.33
CA LYS A 54 -2.73 1.66 -10.89
C LYS A 54 -1.99 2.33 -9.75
N ASP A 55 -2.30 3.59 -9.44
CA ASP A 55 -1.71 4.32 -8.32
C ASP A 55 -2.56 4.15 -7.07
N PHE A 56 -2.45 2.97 -6.47
CA PHE A 56 -3.11 2.66 -5.22
C PHE A 56 -2.18 1.87 -4.30
N LEU A 57 -2.50 1.94 -3.01
CA LEU A 57 -1.78 1.26 -1.95
C LEU A 57 -2.72 0.41 -1.11
N ILE A 58 -2.42 -0.87 -0.96
CA ILE A 58 -3.08 -1.73 0.04
C ILE A 58 -2.16 -1.84 1.26
N ILE A 59 -2.73 -1.61 2.45
CA ILE A 59 -2.06 -1.69 3.75
C ILE A 59 -2.77 -2.71 4.62
N GLU A 60 -2.04 -3.64 5.22
CA GLU A 60 -2.58 -4.63 6.17
C GLU A 60 -1.67 -4.70 7.39
N LYS A 61 -2.28 -4.79 8.58
CA LYS A 61 -1.61 -4.87 9.89
C LYS A 61 -1.08 -6.28 10.17
N SER A 62 -1.76 -7.30 9.65
CA SER A 62 -1.37 -8.70 9.77
C SER A 62 -0.15 -9.02 8.88
N ASP A 63 0.68 -9.96 9.33
CA ASP A 63 1.75 -10.57 8.53
C ASP A 63 1.21 -11.55 7.47
N ASP A 64 -0.09 -11.89 7.53
CA ASP A 64 -0.76 -12.82 6.62
C ASP A 64 -1.84 -12.12 5.77
N LEU A 65 -2.13 -12.71 4.61
CA LEU A 65 -3.19 -12.28 3.70
C LEU A 65 -4.51 -12.94 4.08
N GLY A 66 -5.51 -12.12 4.42
CA GLY A 66 -6.86 -12.59 4.73
C GLY A 66 -7.46 -11.91 5.95
N GLY A 67 -8.76 -11.66 5.87
CA GLY A 67 -9.59 -11.47 7.07
C GLY A 67 -10.13 -12.84 7.51
N THR A 68 -10.91 -12.86 8.60
CA THR A 68 -11.58 -14.09 9.05
C THR A 68 -12.46 -14.70 7.96
#